data_AF-A0A8S3Y9W1-F1
#
_entry.id   AF-A0A8S3Y9W1-F1
#
_cell.length_a   1.000
_cell.length_b   1.000
_cell.length_c   1.000
_cell.angle_alpha   90.00
_cell.angle_beta   90.00
_cell.angle_gamma   90.00
#
_symmetry.space_group_name_H-M   'P 1'
#
loop_
_entity.id
_entity.type
_entity.pdbx_description
1 polymer ?
#
loop_
_entity_poly.entity_id
_entity_poly.type
_entity_poly.pdbx_seq_one_letter_code
_entity_poly.pdbx_strand_id
1 'polypeptide(L)' 'MDKPLSADDFTAMEGQLRQCLEEDRRYSRVNDVKCDAIHTAKTYEEFADRVAAAHLRPLEKADYKNKCSRGWNKFATNE' A
#
# COMPACT_ATOMS: atom_id res chain seq x y z
N MET A 1 28.56 -18.89 26.31
CA MET A 1 27.50 -18.57 27.27
C MET A 1 26.40 -17.92 26.47
N ASP A 2 25.35 -18.67 26.15
CA ASP A 2 24.18 -18.12 25.48
C ASP A 2 23.49 -17.15 26.44
N LYS A 3 23.61 -15.85 26.13
CA LYS A 3 22.91 -14.82 26.88
C LYS A 3 21.42 -15.08 26.70
N PRO A 4 20.63 -15.19 27.78
CA PRO A 4 19.19 -15.35 27.65
C PRO A 4 18.61 -14.11 26.97
N LEU A 5 17.72 -14.34 26.00
CA LEU A 5 16.98 -13.28 25.30
C LEU A 5 16.22 -12.42 26.31
N SER A 6 16.39 -11.11 26.19
CA SER A 6 15.70 -10.11 26.99
C SER A 6 14.33 -9.76 26.38
N ALA A 7 13.48 -9.09 27.15
CA ALA A 7 12.17 -8.61 26.68
C ALA A 7 12.29 -7.66 25.46
N ASP A 8 13.37 -6.89 25.40
CA ASP A 8 13.64 -5.98 24.28
C ASP A 8 13.98 -6.77 23.01
N ASP A 9 14.69 -7.89 23.14
CA ASP A 9 15.00 -8.78 22.02
C ASP A 9 13.72 -9.38 21.43
N PHE A 10 12.77 -9.80 22.27
CA PHE A 10 11.46 -10.28 21.81
C PHE A 10 10.67 -9.19 21.08
N THR A 11 10.68 -7.96 21.59
CA THR A 11 10.00 -6.83 20.96
C THR A 11 10.60 -6.51 19.59
N ALA A 12 11.93 -6.54 19.47
CA ALA A 12 12.63 -6.35 18.20
C ALA A 12 12.29 -7.46 17.19
N MET A 13 12.29 -8.72 17.63
CA MET A 13 11.92 -9.87 16.80
C MET A 13 10.46 -9.78 16.31
N GLU A 14 9.52 -9.38 17.17
CA GLU A 14 8.13 -9.14 16.76
C GLU A 14 8.01 -8.04 15.71
N GLY A 15 8.77 -6.95 15.87
CA GLY A 15 8.82 -5.85 14.90
C GLY A 15 9.30 -6.33 13.53
N GLN A 16 10.41 -7.08 13.50
CA GLN A 16 10.96 -7.67 12.28
C GLN A 16 9.95 -8.63 11.63
N LEU A 17 9.31 -9.49 12.43
CA LEU A 17 8.31 -10.43 11.92
C LEU A 17 7.13 -9.70 11.27
N ARG A 18 6.59 -8.65 11.92
CA ARG A 18 5.51 -7.85 11.34
C ARG A 18 5.94 -7.20 10.03
N GLN A 19 7.15 -6.67 9.96
CA GLN A 19 7.67 -6.07 8.73
C GLN A 19 7.77 -7.10 7.59
N CYS A 20 8.38 -8.26 7.84
CA CYS A 20 8.49 -9.32 6.83
C CYS A 20 7.12 -9.78 6.32
N LEU A 21 6.14 -9.93 7.22
CA LEU A 21 4.78 -10.31 6.83
C LEU A 21 4.10 -9.26 5.94
N GLU A 22 4.28 -7.97 6.24
CA GLU A 22 3.72 -6.90 5.41
C GLU A 22 4.41 -6.80 4.04
N GLU A 23 5.72 -7.05 3.98
CA GLU A 23 6.48 -7.13 2.73
C GLU A 23 6.00 -8.32 1.86
N ASP A 24 5.80 -9.49 2.45
CA ASP A 24 5.26 -10.67 1.75
C ASP A 24 3.85 -10.42 1.22
N ARG A 25 2.97 -9.81 2.03
CA ARG A 25 1.62 -9.43 1.61
C ARG A 25 1.65 -8.47 0.43
N ARG A 26 2.53 -7.46 0.49
CA ARG A 26 2.72 -6.51 -0.61
C ARG A 26 3.24 -7.21 -1.86
N TYR A 27 4.20 -8.12 -1.71
CA TYR A 27 4.75 -8.89 -2.81
C TYR A 27 3.67 -9.73 -3.50
N SER A 28 2.87 -10.48 -2.73
CA SER A 28 1.78 -11.30 -3.26
C SER A 28 0.80 -10.47 -4.09
N ARG A 29 0.30 -9.35 -3.53
CA ARG A 29 -0.67 -8.48 -4.23
C ARG A 29 -0.13 -7.96 -5.56
N VAL A 30 1.12 -7.53 -5.59
CA VAL A 30 1.75 -7.00 -6.81
C VAL A 30 1.96 -8.12 -7.82
N ASN A 31 2.36 -9.31 -7.36
CA ASN A 31 2.55 -10.46 -8.23
C ASN A 31 1.23 -10.89 -8.88
N ASP A 32 0.13 -10.92 -8.13
CA ASP A 32 -1.19 -11.25 -8.66
C ASP A 32 -1.60 -10.29 -9.79
N VAL A 33 -1.39 -8.98 -9.59
CA VAL A 33 -1.66 -7.97 -10.64
C VAL A 33 -0.71 -8.13 -11.83
N LYS A 34 0.57 -8.45 -11.60
CA LYS A 34 1.51 -8.73 -12.70
C LYS A 34 1.05 -9.92 -13.53
N CYS A 35 0.68 -11.02 -12.89
CA CYS A 35 0.18 -12.22 -13.56
C CYS A 35 -1.10 -11.91 -14.36
N ASP A 36 -2.06 -11.20 -13.77
CA ASP A 36 -3.27 -10.78 -14.47
C ASP A 36 -2.96 -9.86 -15.68
N ALA A 37 -2.13 -8.84 -15.47
CA ALA A 37 -1.82 -7.85 -16.49
C ALA A 37 -1.00 -8.45 -17.65
N ILE A 38 -0.13 -9.43 -17.41
CA ILE A 38 0.57 -10.16 -18.48
C ILE A 38 -0.43 -10.82 -19.45
N HIS A 39 -1.55 -11.33 -18.93
CA HIS A 39 -2.53 -12.04 -19.74
C HIS A 39 -3.61 -11.12 -20.32
N THR A 40 -3.87 -9.96 -19.73
CA THR A 40 -5.04 -9.14 -20.06
C THR A 40 -4.72 -7.74 -20.62
N ALA A 41 -3.52 -7.20 -20.40
CA ALA A 41 -3.13 -5.89 -20.91
C ALA A 41 -2.87 -5.94 -22.42
N LYS A 42 -3.31 -4.91 -23.15
CA LYS A 42 -3.13 -4.81 -24.60
C LYS A 42 -1.86 -4.06 -24.99
N THR A 43 -1.37 -3.20 -24.10
CA THR A 43 -0.15 -2.41 -24.29
C THR A 43 0.74 -2.51 -23.06
N TYR A 44 2.03 -2.25 -23.26
CA TYR A 44 2.98 -2.21 -22.15
C TYR A 44 2.67 -1.08 -21.16
N GLU A 45 2.17 0.05 -21.65
CA GLU A 45 1.78 1.19 -20.81
C GLU A 45 0.64 0.81 -19.86
N GLU A 46 -0.39 0.12 -20.37
CA GLU A 46 -1.48 -0.40 -19.55
C GLU A 46 -0.97 -1.41 -18.50
N PHE A 47 -0.04 -2.29 -18.88
CA PHE A 47 0.60 -3.20 -17.94
C PHE A 47 1.35 -2.43 -16.84
N ALA A 48 2.16 -1.44 -17.21
CA ALA A 48 2.96 -0.66 -16.28
C ALA A 48 2.07 0.11 -15.28
N ASP A 49 0.99 0.73 -15.77
CA ASP A 49 0.04 1.47 -14.94
C ASP A 49 -0.68 0.58 -13.93
N ARG A 50 -1.12 -0.62 -14.35
CA ARG A 50 -1.76 -1.58 -13.46
C ARG A 50 -0.82 -2.04 -12.35
N VAL A 51 0.42 -2.40 -12.71
CA VAL A 51 1.43 -2.84 -11.72
C VAL A 51 1.80 -1.69 -10.78
N ALA A 52 1.91 -0.46 -11.28
CA ALA A 52 2.14 0.72 -10.46
C ALA A 52 0.99 0.96 -9.46
N ALA A 53 -0.26 0.81 -9.90
CA ALA A 53 -1.43 0.96 -9.05
C ALA A 53 -1.47 -0.08 -7.91
N ALA A 54 -0.99 -1.32 -8.14
CA ALA A 54 -0.94 -2.37 -7.12
C ALA A 54 -0.04 -2.03 -5.92
N HIS A 55 0.93 -1.14 -6.11
CA HIS A 55 1.81 -0.64 -5.06
C HIS A 55 1.16 0.40 -4.16
N LEU A 56 0.00 0.97 -4.53
CA LEU A 56 -0.71 1.93 -3.71
C LEU A 56 -1.28 1.24 -2.45
N ARG A 57 -1.25 1.97 -1.34
CA ARG A 57 -1.93 1.55 -0.10
C ARG A 57 -3.44 1.79 -0.23
N PRO A 58 -4.29 0.94 0.37
CA PRO A 58 -5.72 1.22 0.47
C PRO A 58 -6.00 2.58 1.10
N LEU A 59 -7.09 3.22 0.68
CA LEU A 59 -7.54 4.47 1.29
C LEU A 59 -8.08 4.20 2.70
N GLU A 60 -7.57 4.93 3.67
CA GLU A 60 -7.99 4.84 5.06
C GLU A 60 -8.96 5.96 5.42
N LYS A 61 -9.74 5.78 6.50
CA LYS A 61 -10.67 6.80 7.00
C LYS A 61 -9.99 8.16 7.24
N ALA A 62 -8.70 8.16 7.57
CA ALA A 62 -7.91 9.37 7.75
C ALA A 62 -7.69 10.14 6.44
N ASP A 63 -7.53 9.44 5.30
CA ASP A 63 -7.33 10.07 4.00
C ASP A 63 -8.56 10.89 3.56
N TYR A 64 -9.76 10.52 4.02
CA TYR A 64 -11.00 11.26 3.75
C TYR A 64 -11.18 12.53 4.61
N LYS A 65 -10.38 12.74 5.66
CA LYS A 65 -10.54 13.90 6.56
C LYS A 65 -10.02 15.20 5.94
N ASN A 66 -9.02 15.12 5.06
CA ASN A 66 -8.49 16.26 4.31
C ASN A 66 -9.30 16.52 3.03
N LYS A 67 -10.64 16.54 3.13
CA LYS A 67 -11.45 17.10 2.04
C LYS A 67 -11.06 18.58 1.91
N CYS A 68 -10.43 18.93 0.79
CA CYS A 68 -10.13 20.31 0.47
C CYS A 68 -11.44 21.11 0.60
N SER A 69 -11.47 22.10 1.51
CA SER A 69 -12.63 22.98 1.72
C SER A 69 -12.98 23.80 0.46
N ARG A 70 -12.08 23.81 -0.53
CA ARG A 70 -12.36 24.40 -1.84
C ARG A 70 -13.30 23.49 -2.61
N GLY A 71 -14.51 23.99 -2.83
CA GLY A 71 -15.42 23.43 -3.81
C GLY A 71 -14.68 23.24 -5.15
N TRP A 72 -14.92 22.11 -5.80
CA TRP A 72 -14.36 21.79 -7.11
C TRP A 72 -14.63 22.90 -8.13
N ASN A 73 -15.72 23.65 -7.93
CA ASN A 73 -16.05 24.86 -8.66
C ASN A 73 -15.66 26.11 -7.85
N LYS A 74 -14.68 26.86 -8.38
CA LYS A 74 -14.22 28.14 -7.84
C LYS A 74 -15.21 29.31 -8.01
N PHE A 75 -16.28 29.11 -8.78
CA PHE A 75 -17.38 30.07 -8.98
C PHE A 75 -18.69 29.61 -8.35
N ALA A 76 -18.73 28.46 -7.67
CA ALA A 76 -19.92 28.06 -6.92
C ALA A 76 -19.99 28.92 -5.66
N THR A 77 -20.75 30.01 -5.74
CA THR A 77 -21.22 30.73 -4.55
C THR A 77 -22.23 29.85 -3.84
N ASN A 78 -21.97 29.49 -2.59
CA ASN A 78 -23.01 28.91 -1.73
C ASN A 78 -24.00 30.05 -1.43
N GLU A 79 -25.22 29.96 -1.96
CA GLU A 79 -26.39 30.73 -1.46
C GLU A 79 -26.85 30.20 -0.11
#